data_AF-A0A074VE39-F1
#
_entry.id   AF-A0A074VE39-F1
#
_cell.length_a   1.000
_cell.length_b   1.000
_cell.length_c   1.000
_cell.angle_alpha   90.00
_cell.angle_beta   90.00
_cell.angle_gamma   90.00
#
_symmetry.space_group_name_H-M   'P 1'
#
loop_
_entity.id
_entity.type
_entity.pdbx_description
1 polymer ?
#
loop_
_entity_poly.entity_id
_entity_poly.type
_entity_poly.pdbx_seq_one_letter_code
_entity_poly.pdbx_strand_id
1 'polypeptide(L)'
;MSMITPRRRARQFAVQALYQAQLNNEESAAIIAQNIRDNEYFAKADEELFTQIFFGAYNNQRDYMKRIRPLLDRHEDELNPVERAVLLMACHEL
;
A
#
# COMPACT_ATOMS: atom_id res chain seq x y z
N MET A 1 -14.05 9.55 -19.91
CA MET A 1 -13.30 9.21 -18.67
C MET A 1 -12.78 7.78 -18.82
N SER A 2 -11.46 7.55 -18.83
CA SER A 2 -10.92 6.16 -18.90
C SER A 2 -11.41 5.36 -17.69
N MET A 3 -12.11 4.24 -17.92
CA MET A 3 -12.52 3.34 -16.84
C MET A 3 -11.29 2.71 -16.19
N ILE A 4 -11.06 3.02 -14.91
CA ILE A 4 -10.07 2.34 -14.07
C ILE A 4 -10.54 0.90 -13.85
N THR A 5 -9.70 -0.08 -14.22
CA THR A 5 -9.96 -1.51 -13.98
C THR A 5 -10.03 -1.82 -12.47
N PRO A 6 -10.76 -2.87 -12.05
CA PRO A 6 -10.82 -3.26 -10.63
C PRO A 6 -9.45 -3.50 -10.01
N ARG A 7 -8.53 -4.13 -10.74
CA ARG A 7 -7.14 -4.37 -10.30
C ARG A 7 -6.31 -3.10 -10.15
N ARG A 8 -6.47 -2.12 -11.07
CA ARG A 8 -5.81 -0.80 -10.93
C ARG A 8 -6.36 -0.06 -9.71
N ARG A 9 -7.66 -0.17 -9.45
CA ARG A 9 -8.29 0.45 -8.29
C ARG A 9 -7.84 -0.17 -6.97
N ALA A 10 -7.73 -1.50 -6.92
CA ALA A 10 -7.20 -2.21 -5.75
C ALA A 10 -5.80 -1.74 -5.36
N ARG A 11 -4.91 -1.54 -6.33
CA ARG A 11 -3.57 -0.97 -6.09
C ARG A 11 -3.61 0.46 -5.56
N GLN A 12 -4.50 1.30 -6.07
CA GLN A 12 -4.68 2.66 -5.56
C GLN A 12 -5.11 2.65 -4.08
N PHE A 13 -6.07 1.80 -3.72
CA PHE A 13 -6.48 1.62 -2.32
C PHE A 13 -5.38 1.00 -1.45
N ALA A 14 -4.60 0.06 -1.97
CA ALA A 14 -3.48 -0.51 -1.23
C ALA A 14 -2.41 0.53 -0.90
N VAL A 15 -2.08 1.43 -1.84
CA VAL A 15 -1.16 2.56 -1.58
C VAL A 15 -1.73 3.51 -0.53
N GLN A 16 -3.04 3.81 -0.56
CA GLN A 16 -3.69 4.63 0.47
C GLN A 16 -3.65 3.96 1.85
N ALA A 17 -3.91 2.66 1.92
CA ALA A 17 -3.85 1.88 3.16
C ALA A 17 -2.42 1.84 3.74
N LEU A 18 -1.41 1.61 2.89
CA LEU A 18 0.01 1.64 3.29
C LEU A 18 0.46 3.03 3.74
N TYR A 19 -0.09 4.10 3.14
CA TYR A 19 0.15 5.46 3.60
C TYR A 19 -0.46 5.69 4.99
N GLN A 20 -1.73 5.32 5.21
CA GLN A 20 -2.38 5.45 6.52
C GLN A 20 -1.62 4.67 7.61
N ALA A 21 -1.18 3.45 7.29
CA ALA A 21 -0.38 2.61 8.18
C ALA A 21 0.95 3.24 8.61
N GLN A 22 1.56 4.09 7.78
CA GLN A 22 2.79 4.79 8.14
C GLN A 22 2.55 5.98 9.06
N LEU A 23 1.38 6.62 8.97
CA LEU A 23 1.03 7.76 9.81
C LEU A 23 0.50 7.35 11.17
N ASN A 24 -0.21 6.21 11.24
CA ASN A 24 -0.92 5.74 12.44
C ASN A 24 -0.27 4.45 12.99
N ASN A 25 0.86 4.58 13.68
CA ASN A 25 1.58 3.42 14.22
C ASN A 25 0.82 2.63 15.31
N GLU A 26 -0.25 3.19 15.87
CA GLU A 26 -1.09 2.56 16.90
C GLU A 26 -2.31 1.82 16.31
N GLU A 27 -2.67 2.12 15.06
CA GLU A 27 -3.84 1.54 14.42
C GLU A 27 -3.50 0.21 13.76
N SER A 28 -4.29 -0.83 14.06
CA SER A 28 -4.04 -2.15 13.48
C SER A 28 -4.29 -2.14 11.96
N ALA A 29 -3.50 -2.92 11.22
CA ALA A 29 -3.72 -3.10 9.77
C ALA A 29 -5.15 -3.57 9.44
N ALA A 30 -5.78 -4.35 10.33
CA ALA A 30 -7.17 -4.77 10.15
C ALA A 30 -8.16 -3.60 10.15
N ILE A 31 -7.98 -2.63 11.06
CA ILE A 31 -8.82 -1.44 11.14
C ILE A 31 -8.58 -0.55 9.91
N ILE A 32 -7.33 -0.34 9.52
CA ILE A 32 -7.00 0.43 8.30
C ILE A 32 -7.65 -0.19 7.07
N ALA A 33 -7.56 -1.52 6.91
CA ALA A 33 -8.20 -2.22 5.81
C ALA A 33 -9.73 -2.04 5.84
N GLN A 34 -10.35 -2.06 7.02
CA GLN A 34 -11.79 -1.81 7.16
C GLN A 34 -12.15 -0.38 6.74
N ASN A 35 -11.42 0.63 7.23
CA ASN A 35 -11.65 2.03 6.87
C ASN A 35 -11.54 2.26 5.35
N ILE A 36 -10.63 1.55 4.68
CA ILE A 36 -10.49 1.60 3.22
C ILE A 36 -11.68 0.93 2.53
N ARG A 37 -12.17 -0.20 3.04
CA ARG A 37 -13.37 -0.89 2.51
C ARG A 37 -14.64 -0.08 2.66
N ASP A 38 -14.72 0.79 3.66
CA ASP A 38 -15.87 1.69 3.90
C ASP A 38 -15.97 2.81 2.84
N ASN A 39 -14.94 3.01 2.01
CA ASN A 39 -14.99 3.96 0.90
C ASN A 39 -16.02 3.53 -0.17
N GLU A 40 -16.93 4.42 -0.56
CA GLU A 40 -17.99 4.13 -1.54
C GLU A 40 -17.48 3.60 -2.90
N TYR A 41 -16.24 3.95 -3.28
CA TYR A 41 -15.64 3.50 -4.54
C TYR A 41 -14.91 2.17 -4.42
N PHE A 42 -14.74 1.62 -3.21
CA PHE A 42 -14.09 0.34 -2.97
C PHE A 42 -14.87 -0.83 -3.58
N ALA A 43 -16.21 -0.75 -3.65
CA ALA A 43 -17.06 -1.75 -4.28
C ALA A 43 -16.72 -2.03 -5.77
N LYS A 44 -15.94 -1.15 -6.41
CA LYS A 44 -15.46 -1.30 -7.80
C LYS A 44 -14.02 -1.82 -7.89
N ALA A 45 -13.38 -2.10 -6.76
CA ALA A 45 -12.03 -2.64 -6.68
C ALA A 45 -12.06 -4.17 -6.61
N ASP A 46 -10.94 -4.78 -6.99
CA ASP A 46 -10.68 -6.20 -6.74
C ASP A 46 -10.30 -6.35 -5.25
N GLU A 47 -11.26 -6.76 -4.41
CA GLU A 47 -11.09 -6.84 -2.95
C GLU A 47 -10.03 -7.87 -2.54
N GLU A 48 -10.02 -9.01 -3.22
CA GLU A 48 -9.05 -10.08 -2.94
C GLU A 48 -7.64 -9.58 -3.24
N LEU A 49 -7.44 -8.94 -4.40
CA LEU A 49 -6.16 -8.35 -4.75
C LEU A 49 -5.75 -7.24 -3.77
N PHE A 50 -6.68 -6.37 -3.36
CA PHE A 50 -6.39 -5.34 -2.35
C PHE A 50 -5.89 -5.98 -1.05
N THR A 51 -6.59 -7.01 -0.58
CA THR A 51 -6.25 -7.71 0.67
C THR A 51 -4.87 -8.36 0.57
N GLN A 52 -4.58 -9.05 -0.53
CA GLN A 52 -3.27 -9.67 -0.77
C GLN A 52 -2.16 -8.61 -0.75
N ILE A 53 -2.32 -7.54 -1.53
CA ILE A 53 -1.30 -6.50 -1.65
C ILE A 53 -1.07 -5.77 -0.33
N PHE A 54 -2.14 -5.28 0.30
CA PHE A 54 -2.01 -4.44 1.50
C PHE A 54 -1.39 -5.22 2.66
N PHE A 55 -1.95 -6.37 3.02
CA PHE A 55 -1.41 -7.15 4.15
C PHE A 55 -0.05 -7.75 3.82
N GLY A 56 0.17 -8.19 2.58
CA GLY A 56 1.46 -8.68 2.12
C GLY A 56 2.56 -7.62 2.23
N ALA A 57 2.32 -6.42 1.71
CA ALA A 57 3.25 -5.31 1.79
C ALA A 57 3.46 -4.81 3.24
N TYR A 58 2.37 -4.68 4.02
CA TYR A 58 2.45 -4.24 5.41
C TYR A 58 3.26 -5.21 6.29
N ASN A 59 3.01 -6.51 6.17
CA ASN A 59 3.70 -7.52 6.99
C ASN A 59 5.18 -7.66 6.65
N ASN A 60 5.54 -7.48 5.38
CA ASN A 60 6.93 -7.63 4.90
C ASN A 60 7.68 -6.30 4.79
N GLN A 61 7.08 -5.18 5.20
CA GLN A 61 7.59 -3.83 4.93
C GLN A 61 9.06 -3.63 5.34
N ARG A 62 9.47 -4.21 6.48
CA ARG A 62 10.85 -4.08 6.98
C ARG A 62 11.83 -4.80 6.07
N ASP A 63 11.49 -5.98 5.59
CA ASP A 63 12.36 -6.77 4.73
C ASP A 63 12.37 -6.24 3.29
N TYR A 64 11.24 -5.71 2.82
CA TYR A 64 11.18 -5.01 1.54
C TYR A 64 12.03 -3.74 1.57
N MET A 65 11.96 -2.93 2.63
CA MET A 65 12.82 -1.74 2.73
C MET A 65 14.31 -2.10 2.76
N LYS A 66 14.72 -3.22 3.38
CA LYS A 66 16.12 -3.68 3.29
C LYS A 66 16.56 -3.96 1.85
N ARG A 67 15.66 -4.49 1.00
CA ARG A 67 15.92 -4.74 -0.43
C ARG A 67 15.90 -3.46 -1.26
N ILE A 68 15.01 -2.53 -0.93
CA ILE A 68 14.82 -1.26 -1.65
C ILE A 68 15.96 -0.28 -1.35
N ARG A 69 16.38 -0.14 -0.09
CA ARG A 69 17.44 0.79 0.37
C ARG A 69 18.67 0.87 -0.54
N PRO A 70 19.33 -0.23 -0.96
CA PRO A 70 20.52 -0.16 -1.82
C PRO A 70 20.23 0.31 -3.26
N LEU A 71 18.96 0.40 -3.66
CA LEU A 71 18.52 0.85 -4.98
C LEU A 71 18.07 2.32 -5.00
N LEU A 72 18.04 2.98 -3.84
CA LEU A 72 17.68 4.40 -3.73
C LEU A 72 18.88 5.27 -4.10
N ASP A 73 18.59 6.39 -4.74
CA ASP A 73 19.55 7.46 -5.04
C ASP A 73 19.80 8.42 -3.84
N ARG A 74 19.01 8.26 -2.77
CA ARG A 74 18.99 9.08 -1.56
C ARG A 74 18.76 8.24 -0.30
N HIS A 75 18.92 8.83 0.88
CA HIS A 75 18.67 8.12 2.13
C HIS A 75 17.17 7.79 2.29
N GLU A 76 16.82 6.68 2.96
CA GLU A 76 15.42 6.27 3.08
C GLU A 76 14.56 7.25 3.88
N ASP A 77 15.18 8.05 4.75
CA ASP A 77 14.51 9.09 5.55
C ASP A 77 14.05 10.27 4.68
N GLU A 78 14.56 10.38 3.45
CA GLU A 78 14.16 11.37 2.45
C GLU A 78 13.02 10.87 1.55
N LEU A 79 12.55 9.63 1.75
CA LEU A 79 11.34 9.14 1.08
C LEU A 79 10.11 9.72 1.76
N ASN A 80 9.25 10.39 0.99
CA ASN A 80 7.97 10.78 1.52
C ASN A 80 7.06 9.53 1.72
N PRO A 81 6.04 9.59 2.59
CA PRO A 81 5.22 8.41 2.91
C PRO A 81 4.47 7.82 1.70
N VAL A 82 4.16 8.63 0.69
CA VAL A 82 3.51 8.17 -0.54
C VAL A 82 4.49 7.37 -1.40
N GLU A 83 5.72 7.87 -1.59
CA GLU A 83 6.79 7.15 -2.30
C GLU A 83 7.07 5.80 -1.62
N ARG A 84 7.20 5.79 -0.30
CA ARG A 84 7.41 4.56 0.47
C ARG A 84 6.24 3.59 0.28
N ALA A 85 4.99 4.05 0.32
CA ALA A 85 3.83 3.21 0.09
C ALA A 85 3.82 2.58 -1.31
N VAL A 86 4.16 3.37 -2.35
CA VAL A 86 4.27 2.88 -3.73
C VAL A 86 5.39 1.85 -3.87
N LEU A 87 6.56 2.10 -3.29
CA LEU A 87 7.70 1.18 -3.33
C LEU A 87 7.40 -0.15 -2.62
N LEU A 88 6.75 -0.10 -1.45
CA LEU A 88 6.33 -1.30 -0.72
C LEU A 88 5.31 -2.13 -1.50
N MET A 89 4.31 -1.47 -2.10
CA MET A 89 3.32 -2.13 -2.95
C MET A 89 3.98 -2.77 -4.17
N ALA A 90 4.84 -2.03 -4.87
CA ALA A 90 5.55 -2.54 -6.05
C ALA A 90 6.48 -3.71 -5.71
N CYS A 91 7.23 -3.63 -4.60
CA CYS A 91 8.11 -4.71 -4.15
C CYS A 91 7.34 -5.98 -3.76
N HIS A 92 6.08 -5.86 -3.33
CA HIS A 92 5.25 -7.02 -3.01
C HIS A 92 4.76 -7.76 -4.27
N GLU A 93 4.52 -7.04 -5.36
CA GLU A 93 3.99 -7.61 -6.61
C GLU A 93 5.06 -8.17 -7.57
N LEU A 94 6.35 -7.97 -7.26
CA LEU A 94 7.50 -8.47 -8.02
C LEU A 94 8.02 -9.80 -7.47
#